data_AF-A0A1F9D5J1-F1
#
_entry.id   AF-A0A1F9D5J1-F1
#
_cell.length_a   1.000
_cell.length_b   1.000
_cell.length_c   1.000
_cell.angle_alpha   90.00
_cell.angle_beta   90.00
_cell.angle_gamma   90.00
#
_symmetry.space_group_name_H-M   'P 1'
#
loop_
_entity.id
_entity.type
_entity.pdbx_description
1 polymer ?
#
loop_
_entity_poly.entity_id
_entity_poly.type
_entity_poly.pdbx_seq_one_letter_code
_entity_poly.pdbx_strand_id
1 'polypeptide(L)'
;MAEQNKTTKEILQAKLAGRKRTPLYDRAILEKLRQGFQRWKNSVVREEDQRNWHVTPHTLLGSEIPREMLYTPLSNPDFDYREDLGHSGQEPFTRGIHANMYRGKEFTMRQLTGFGGPEETNQRIKFMLAHGGTGANVLFDLPTIQMYDSDDPLSKGQVGMSGVAIDSVEDMDLVFKDIPLDKIAVSLVTHYPSNTAILFPMYLALAERRGIPWDNLRGSVQNDITLEEVVRSGPEYIPPADCFRIQCDNIEFIRRNVPLWNFVTYNGYNLREFGTSGVTEMAVALANAIATVNEMLRRGHDVDWIAERLAFFWSPASDFFEEVARLRAVRRLWYKVMKYRFDAKSQRSMWMRCHVQTSGVSLMREEPLNNVIRAAYQALAAVLGGVQSLHVDSYDEAYSVPTEEAALLSLRTQQIIQAETGI
;
A
#
# COMPACT_ATOMS: atom_id res chain seq x y z
N MET A 1 5.92 -30.77 -6.77
CA MET A 1 7.33 -30.32 -6.74
C MET A 1 7.77 -29.61 -8.03
N ALA A 2 7.56 -30.13 -9.25
CA ALA A 2 8.07 -29.49 -10.48
C ALA A 2 7.45 -28.11 -10.83
N GLU A 3 6.21 -27.82 -10.42
CA GLU A 3 5.60 -26.49 -10.61
C GLU A 3 6.03 -25.44 -9.57
N GLN A 4 6.47 -25.85 -8.38
CA GLN A 4 6.87 -24.91 -7.31
C GLN A 4 8.14 -24.13 -7.66
N ASN A 5 9.03 -24.70 -8.49
CA ASN A 5 10.29 -24.07 -8.89
C ASN A 5 10.15 -23.11 -10.09
N LYS A 6 8.97 -23.03 -10.73
CA LYS A 6 8.77 -22.10 -11.85
C LYS A 6 8.56 -20.68 -11.33
N THR A 7 9.24 -19.72 -11.96
CA THR A 7 9.00 -18.30 -11.76
C THR A 7 7.57 -17.94 -12.19
N THR A 8 7.00 -16.88 -11.62
CA THR A 8 5.70 -16.36 -12.06
C THR A 8 5.71 -16.03 -13.56
N LYS A 9 6.83 -15.55 -14.11
CA LYS A 9 6.97 -15.27 -15.55
C LYS A 9 6.81 -16.53 -16.40
N GLU A 10 7.50 -17.62 -16.05
CA GLU A 10 7.40 -18.89 -16.78
C GLU A 10 6.00 -19.49 -16.71
N ILE A 11 5.35 -19.42 -15.54
CA ILE A 11 3.96 -19.88 -15.38
C ILE A 11 3.02 -19.07 -16.26
N LEU A 12 3.14 -17.75 -16.26
CA LEU A 12 2.33 -16.88 -17.11
C LEU A 12 2.57 -17.15 -18.59
N GLN A 13 3.82 -17.32 -19.01
CA GLN A 13 4.16 -17.66 -20.39
C GLN A 13 3.52 -19.00 -20.80
N ALA A 14 3.58 -20.02 -19.95
CA ALA A 14 2.98 -21.32 -20.23
C ALA A 14 1.45 -21.27 -20.25
N LYS A 15 0.80 -20.68 -19.23
CA LYS A 15 -0.66 -20.61 -19.10
C LYS A 15 -1.31 -19.69 -20.14
N LEU A 16 -0.57 -18.70 -20.66
CA LEU A 16 -1.05 -17.76 -21.68
C LEU A 16 -0.57 -18.12 -23.09
N ALA A 17 0.27 -19.15 -23.25
CA ALA A 17 0.72 -19.61 -24.56
C ALA A 17 -0.49 -20.02 -25.43
N GLY A 18 -0.48 -19.60 -26.69
CA GLY A 18 -1.56 -19.91 -27.64
C GLY A 18 -2.87 -19.14 -27.42
N ARG A 19 -2.99 -18.30 -26.38
CA ARG A 19 -4.17 -17.45 -26.19
C ARG A 19 -4.22 -16.40 -27.31
N LYS A 20 -5.30 -16.42 -28.10
CA LYS A 20 -5.52 -15.46 -29.17
C LYS A 20 -5.75 -14.06 -28.58
N ARG A 21 -4.76 -13.17 -28.75
CA ARG A 21 -4.91 -11.73 -28.47
C ARG A 21 -5.69 -11.05 -29.59
N THR A 22 -6.43 -10.00 -29.25
CA THR A 22 -7.16 -9.15 -30.19
C THR A 22 -6.66 -7.72 -30.02
N PRO A 23 -5.62 -7.32 -30.77
CA PRO A 23 -5.12 -5.95 -30.73
C PRO A 23 -6.23 -4.92 -31.00
N LEU A 24 -6.23 -3.84 -30.23
CA LEU A 24 -7.23 -2.77 -30.34
C LEU A 24 -7.11 -1.99 -31.65
N TYR A 25 -5.88 -1.81 -32.13
CA TYR A 25 -5.59 -0.98 -33.29
C TYR A 25 -5.55 -1.80 -34.58
N ASP A 26 -6.20 -1.28 -35.63
CA ASP A 26 -6.14 -1.85 -36.96
C ASP A 26 -4.73 -1.70 -37.56
N ARG A 27 -4.20 -2.79 -38.14
CA ARG A 27 -2.82 -2.83 -38.67
C ARG A 27 -2.62 -1.88 -39.86
N ALA A 28 -3.62 -1.73 -40.73
CA ALA A 28 -3.51 -0.82 -41.87
C ALA A 28 -3.55 0.65 -41.42
N ILE A 29 -4.34 0.96 -40.37
CA ILE A 29 -4.33 2.29 -39.75
C ILE A 29 -2.98 2.57 -39.06
N LEU A 30 -2.42 1.60 -38.33
CA LEU A 30 -1.10 1.75 -37.71
C LEU A 30 -0.01 2.04 -38.76
N GLU A 31 -0.06 1.42 -39.93
CA GLU A 31 0.90 1.68 -41.00
C GLU A 31 0.76 3.12 -41.55
N LYS A 32 -0.48 3.58 -41.77
CA LYS A 32 -0.73 4.98 -42.17
C LYS A 32 -0.25 5.97 -41.10
N LEU A 33 -0.50 5.68 -39.82
CA LEU A 33 -0.02 6.48 -38.69
C LEU A 33 1.51 6.50 -38.65
N ARG A 34 2.18 5.38 -38.89
CA ARG A 34 3.65 5.30 -38.95
C ARG A 34 4.22 6.24 -40.01
N GLN A 35 3.65 6.24 -41.21
CA GLN A 35 4.10 7.15 -42.27
C GLN A 35 3.86 8.63 -41.92
N GLY A 36 2.70 8.95 -41.35
CA GLY A 36 2.39 10.30 -40.88
C GLY A 36 3.33 10.76 -39.76
N PHE A 37 3.58 9.89 -38.79
CA PHE A 37 4.48 10.12 -37.68
C PHE A 37 5.92 10.37 -38.16
N GLN A 38 6.43 9.57 -39.11
CA GLN A 38 7.76 9.80 -39.69
C GLN A 38 7.85 11.13 -40.45
N ARG A 39 6.81 11.49 -41.22
CA ARG A 39 6.77 12.81 -41.89
C ARG A 39 6.82 13.95 -40.87
N TRP A 40 5.99 13.89 -39.82
CA TRP A 40 6.01 14.90 -38.76
C TRP A 40 7.36 14.94 -38.03
N LYS A 41 7.91 13.77 -37.66
CA LYS A 41 9.21 13.67 -36.99
C LYS A 41 10.31 14.33 -37.81
N ASN A 42 10.33 14.10 -39.12
CA ASN A 42 11.37 14.65 -40.00
C ASN A 42 11.16 16.12 -40.40
N SER A 43 9.94 16.65 -40.28
CA SER A 43 9.61 18.01 -40.75
C SER A 43 9.42 19.05 -39.64
N VAL A 44 8.98 18.61 -38.45
CA VAL A 44 8.62 19.52 -37.34
C VAL A 44 9.56 19.38 -36.16
N VAL A 45 10.02 18.15 -35.85
CA VAL A 45 10.86 17.90 -34.67
C VAL A 45 12.30 18.27 -34.99
N ARG A 46 12.92 19.09 -34.12
CA ARG A 46 14.31 19.53 -34.31
C ARG A 46 15.25 18.33 -34.26
N GLU A 47 16.37 18.41 -34.97
CA GLU A 47 17.35 17.31 -35.02
C GLU A 47 17.86 16.92 -33.62
N GLU A 48 18.06 17.90 -32.72
CA GLU A 48 18.45 17.66 -31.33
C GLU A 48 17.39 16.86 -30.56
N ASP A 49 16.12 17.22 -30.66
CA ASP A 49 15.01 16.51 -30.01
C ASP A 49 14.83 15.10 -30.59
N GLN A 50 15.14 14.90 -31.89
CA GLN A 50 15.15 13.58 -32.49
C GLN A 50 16.28 12.70 -31.95
N ARG A 51 17.47 13.27 -31.70
CA ARG A 51 18.59 12.58 -31.04
C ARG A 51 18.26 12.25 -29.59
N ASN A 52 17.59 13.16 -28.90
CA ASN A 52 17.17 13.04 -27.50
C ASN A 52 15.72 12.52 -27.37
N TRP A 53 15.32 11.58 -28.23
CA TRP A 53 13.93 11.09 -28.28
C TRP A 53 13.47 10.48 -26.94
N HIS A 54 14.40 9.87 -26.21
CA HIS A 54 14.15 9.30 -24.90
C HIS A 54 14.85 10.14 -23.84
N VAL A 55 14.10 10.60 -22.84
CA VAL A 55 14.64 11.33 -21.68
C VAL A 55 14.27 10.58 -20.42
N THR A 56 15.24 10.37 -19.54
CA THR A 56 15.00 9.81 -18.21
C THR A 56 14.76 10.95 -17.23
N PRO A 57 13.58 11.05 -16.61
CA PRO A 57 13.36 12.02 -15.54
C PRO A 57 14.20 11.64 -14.32
N HIS A 58 14.89 12.62 -13.74
CA HIS A 58 15.61 12.47 -12.49
C HIS A 58 14.78 13.07 -11.36
N THR A 59 13.97 12.23 -10.73
CA THR A 59 13.15 12.57 -9.57
C THR A 59 13.63 11.78 -8.36
N LEU A 60 13.35 12.29 -7.17
CA LEU A 60 13.62 11.54 -5.94
C LEU A 60 12.78 10.26 -5.96
N LEU A 61 13.46 9.11 -5.83
CA LEU A 61 12.91 7.76 -6.02
C LEU A 61 12.35 7.46 -7.44
N GLY A 62 12.75 8.15 -8.51
CA GLY A 62 12.30 7.79 -9.89
C GLY A 62 12.73 6.38 -10.34
N SER A 63 12.06 5.79 -11.35
CA SER A 63 12.40 4.43 -11.86
C SER A 63 13.59 4.34 -12.81
N GLU A 64 14.19 5.47 -13.18
CA GLU A 64 15.19 5.56 -14.26
C GLU A 64 14.69 5.06 -15.64
N ILE A 65 13.38 4.83 -15.81
CA ILE A 65 12.80 4.37 -17.07
C ILE A 65 12.78 5.55 -18.07
N PRO A 66 13.45 5.43 -19.23
CA PRO A 66 13.43 6.48 -20.26
C PRO A 66 12.02 6.68 -20.83
N ARG A 67 11.67 7.94 -21.11
CA ARG A 67 10.37 8.33 -21.67
C ARG A 67 10.53 8.87 -23.08
N GLU A 68 9.70 8.37 -23.99
CA GLU A 68 9.59 8.94 -25.32
C GLU A 68 9.05 10.37 -25.24
N MET A 69 9.55 11.25 -26.11
CA MET A 69 9.06 12.62 -26.27
C MET A 69 7.54 12.67 -26.54
N LEU A 70 7.00 11.66 -27.23
CA LEU A 70 5.59 11.54 -27.54
C LEU A 70 5.15 10.07 -27.60
N TYR A 71 4.11 9.72 -26.83
CA TYR A 71 3.45 8.42 -26.90
C TYR A 71 2.25 8.47 -27.86
N THR A 72 2.14 7.46 -28.72
CA THR A 72 1.05 7.32 -29.70
C THR A 72 0.54 5.88 -29.72
N PRO A 73 -0.52 5.54 -30.49
CA PRO A 73 -0.88 4.13 -30.72
C PRO A 73 0.29 3.26 -31.22
N LEU A 74 1.31 3.86 -31.86
CA LEU A 74 2.53 3.15 -32.30
C LEU A 74 3.44 2.73 -31.13
N SER A 75 3.34 3.37 -29.97
CA SER A 75 4.13 3.04 -28.79
C SER A 75 3.62 1.78 -28.07
N ASN A 76 2.39 1.34 -28.37
CA ASN A 76 1.86 0.05 -27.90
C ASN A 76 0.89 -0.55 -28.95
N PRO A 77 1.42 -1.02 -30.09
CA PRO A 77 0.62 -1.42 -31.24
C PRO A 77 -0.19 -2.71 -30.99
N ASP A 78 0.28 -3.56 -30.07
CA ASP A 78 -0.32 -4.85 -29.71
C ASP A 78 -1.20 -4.79 -28.46
N PHE A 79 -1.56 -3.57 -28.03
CA PHE A 79 -2.44 -3.34 -26.88
C PHE A 79 -3.77 -4.07 -27.05
N ASP A 80 -4.09 -4.96 -26.12
CA ASP A 80 -5.38 -5.66 -26.08
C ASP A 80 -6.24 -5.05 -24.98
N TYR A 81 -7.34 -4.40 -25.36
CA TYR A 81 -8.20 -3.69 -24.41
C TYR A 81 -8.71 -4.60 -23.29
N ARG A 82 -9.10 -5.85 -23.61
CA ARG A 82 -9.70 -6.76 -22.62
C ARG A 82 -8.64 -7.36 -21.70
N GLU A 83 -7.51 -7.79 -22.27
CA GLU A 83 -6.47 -8.50 -21.51
C GLU A 83 -5.52 -7.57 -20.73
N ASP A 84 -5.30 -6.35 -21.22
CA ASP A 84 -4.33 -5.42 -20.63
C ASP A 84 -5.00 -4.34 -19.76
N LEU A 85 -6.22 -3.91 -20.08
CA LEU A 85 -6.89 -2.79 -19.38
C LEU A 85 -8.20 -3.21 -18.69
N GLY A 86 -9.14 -3.75 -19.45
CA GLY A 86 -10.46 -4.18 -19.00
C GLY A 86 -11.36 -3.04 -18.50
N HIS A 87 -12.50 -3.42 -17.92
CA HIS A 87 -13.39 -2.52 -17.20
C HIS A 87 -13.04 -2.51 -15.70
N SER A 88 -13.41 -1.44 -14.99
CA SER A 88 -13.28 -1.40 -13.53
C SER A 88 -14.15 -2.47 -12.87
N GLY A 89 -13.67 -3.08 -11.79
CA GLY A 89 -14.38 -4.17 -11.10
C GLY A 89 -14.38 -5.50 -11.84
N GLN A 90 -13.64 -5.64 -12.94
CA GLN A 90 -13.51 -6.89 -13.69
C GLN A 90 -12.04 -7.22 -13.95
N GLU A 91 -11.75 -8.50 -14.21
CA GLU A 91 -10.43 -8.95 -14.65
C GLU A 91 -9.97 -8.09 -15.87
N PRO A 92 -8.73 -7.56 -15.88
CA PRO A 92 -7.62 -7.79 -14.95
C PRO A 92 -7.45 -6.72 -13.85
N PHE A 93 -8.51 -5.96 -13.55
CA PHE A 93 -8.60 -4.93 -12.50
C PHE A 93 -7.65 -3.73 -12.65
N THR A 94 -7.03 -3.54 -13.82
CA THR A 94 -6.10 -2.43 -14.08
C THR A 94 -6.75 -1.06 -13.81
N ARG A 95 -8.05 -0.91 -14.10
CA ARG A 95 -8.81 0.33 -13.88
C ARG A 95 -9.38 0.51 -12.46
N GLY A 96 -9.23 -0.49 -11.59
CA GLY A 96 -9.77 -0.47 -10.23
C GLY A 96 -10.54 -1.75 -9.88
N ILE A 97 -10.59 -2.07 -8.58
CA ILE A 97 -11.19 -3.30 -8.04
C ILE A 97 -12.72 -3.23 -7.90
N HIS A 98 -13.30 -2.03 -7.98
CA HIS A 98 -14.74 -1.81 -7.91
C HIS A 98 -15.23 -1.15 -9.20
N ALA A 99 -16.41 -1.52 -9.67
CA ALA A 99 -16.96 -0.94 -10.91
C ALA A 99 -17.14 0.58 -10.82
N ASN A 100 -17.68 1.06 -9.69
CA ASN A 100 -18.01 2.48 -9.50
C ASN A 100 -16.93 3.29 -8.76
N MET A 101 -15.85 2.64 -8.27
CA MET A 101 -14.77 3.26 -7.47
C MET A 101 -15.29 4.39 -6.56
N TYR A 102 -14.67 5.58 -6.62
CA TYR A 102 -14.97 6.71 -5.74
C TYR A 102 -16.35 7.35 -5.96
N ARG A 103 -16.98 7.14 -7.12
CA ARG A 103 -18.38 7.55 -7.33
C ARG A 103 -19.37 6.70 -6.50
N GLY A 104 -18.95 5.50 -6.08
CA GLY A 104 -19.75 4.61 -5.23
C GLY A 104 -19.28 4.62 -3.78
N LYS A 105 -17.97 4.50 -3.56
CA LYS A 105 -17.36 4.53 -2.24
C LYS A 105 -16.02 5.24 -2.32
N GLU A 106 -15.92 6.34 -1.59
CA GLU A 106 -14.71 7.13 -1.43
C GLU A 106 -13.59 6.33 -0.76
N PHE A 107 -12.34 6.76 -0.95
CA PHE A 107 -11.21 6.18 -0.24
C PHE A 107 -11.28 6.54 1.25
N THR A 108 -10.69 5.70 2.10
CA THR A 108 -10.64 5.98 3.55
C THR A 108 -9.54 7.01 3.81
N MET A 109 -9.93 8.18 4.35
CA MET A 109 -9.00 9.17 4.88
C MET A 109 -8.47 8.70 6.23
N ARG A 110 -7.23 8.21 6.24
CA ARG A 110 -6.62 7.49 7.36
C ARG A 110 -5.25 8.10 7.69
N GLN A 111 -5.28 9.18 8.48
CA GLN A 111 -4.06 9.83 8.95
C GLN A 111 -3.44 9.05 10.11
N LEU A 112 -2.11 9.00 10.15
CA LEU A 112 -1.35 8.40 11.24
C LEU A 112 -1.54 9.27 12.49
N THR A 113 -1.76 8.60 13.60
CA THR A 113 -1.94 9.21 14.92
C THR A 113 -1.17 8.37 15.91
N GLY A 114 -0.27 8.99 16.68
CA GLY A 114 0.55 8.30 17.66
C GLY A 114 1.72 9.19 18.04
N PHE A 115 1.67 9.75 19.24
CA PHE A 115 2.76 10.52 19.83
C PHE A 115 2.47 10.72 21.32
N GLY A 116 3.50 10.61 22.15
CA GLY A 116 3.37 10.75 23.59
C GLY A 116 2.65 9.56 24.22
N GLY A 117 1.85 9.84 25.25
CA GLY A 117 1.12 8.83 25.99
C GLY A 117 -0.19 8.40 25.33
N PRO A 118 -0.85 7.37 25.90
CA PRO A 118 -2.16 6.90 25.47
C PRO A 118 -3.23 8.00 25.40
N GLU A 119 -3.29 8.88 26.39
CA GLU A 119 -4.28 9.96 26.46
C GLU A 119 -4.08 11.03 25.37
N GLU A 120 -2.83 11.46 25.10
CA GLU A 120 -2.55 12.40 24.02
C GLU A 120 -2.90 11.80 22.66
N THR A 121 -2.59 10.52 22.46
CA THR A 121 -2.95 9.81 21.23
C THR A 121 -4.47 9.68 21.10
N ASN A 122 -5.21 9.40 22.18
CA ASN A 122 -6.68 9.39 22.18
C ASN A 122 -7.26 10.74 21.76
N GLN A 123 -6.74 11.84 22.33
CA GLN A 123 -7.15 13.20 21.98
C GLN A 123 -6.93 13.47 20.48
N ARG A 124 -5.77 13.07 19.95
CA ARG A 124 -5.46 13.23 18.52
C ARG A 124 -6.40 12.40 17.64
N ILE A 125 -6.70 11.15 17.99
CA ILE A 125 -7.66 10.33 17.23
C ILE A 125 -9.04 11.00 17.21
N LYS A 126 -9.55 11.43 18.37
CA LYS A 126 -10.82 12.16 18.48
C LYS A 126 -10.82 13.45 17.65
N PHE A 127 -9.73 14.20 17.69
CA PHE A 127 -9.55 15.41 16.87
C PHE A 127 -9.65 15.09 15.37
N MET A 128 -8.93 14.09 14.87
CA MET A 128 -8.96 13.73 13.45
C MET A 128 -10.36 13.25 13.02
N LEU A 129 -11.02 12.42 13.82
CA LEU A 129 -12.39 11.95 13.54
C LEU A 129 -13.39 13.12 13.52
N ALA A 130 -13.29 14.07 14.47
CA ALA A 130 -14.15 15.25 14.51
C ALA A 130 -13.99 16.16 13.28
N HIS A 131 -12.81 16.14 12.64
CA HIS A 131 -12.51 16.95 11.45
C HIS A 131 -12.70 16.21 10.11
N GLY A 132 -13.34 15.03 10.14
CA GLY A 132 -13.73 14.27 8.94
C GLY A 132 -12.80 13.12 8.57
N GLY A 133 -11.88 12.73 9.46
CA GLY A 133 -11.18 11.45 9.34
C GLY A 133 -12.17 10.28 9.40
N THR A 134 -11.93 9.25 8.59
CA THR A 134 -12.89 8.13 8.41
C THR A 134 -12.37 6.79 8.97
N GLY A 135 -11.19 6.81 9.57
CA GLY A 135 -10.61 5.68 10.30
C GLY A 135 -9.44 6.13 11.17
N ALA A 136 -9.05 5.29 12.12
CA ALA A 136 -7.89 5.52 12.98
C ALA A 136 -6.68 4.71 12.46
N ASN A 137 -5.48 5.27 12.59
CA ASN A 137 -4.23 4.61 12.22
C ASN A 137 -3.21 4.84 13.33
N VAL A 138 -3.10 3.87 14.23
CA VAL A 138 -2.32 4.01 15.46
C VAL A 138 -0.89 3.58 15.22
N LEU A 139 0.04 4.53 15.36
CA LEU A 139 1.47 4.30 15.31
C LEU A 139 2.02 4.14 16.72
N PHE A 140 2.83 3.12 16.94
CA PHE A 140 3.44 2.82 18.24
C PHE A 140 4.89 3.33 18.28
N ASP A 141 5.35 3.64 19.49
CA ASP A 141 6.74 4.07 19.68
C ASP A 141 7.73 2.92 19.44
N LEU A 142 9.02 3.27 19.37
CA LEU A 142 10.05 2.29 19.08
C LEU A 142 10.14 1.17 20.15
N PRO A 143 10.09 1.46 21.48
CA PRO A 143 10.02 0.43 22.52
C PRO A 143 8.90 -0.58 22.30
N THR A 144 7.67 -0.11 22.12
CA THR A 144 6.48 -0.95 21.90
C THR A 144 6.66 -1.83 20.65
N ILE A 145 7.15 -1.24 19.54
CA ILE A 145 7.40 -1.99 18.30
C ILE A 145 8.50 -3.03 18.48
N GLN A 146 9.53 -2.71 19.26
CA GLN A 146 10.63 -3.60 19.58
C GLN A 146 10.31 -4.57 20.75
N MET A 147 9.09 -4.53 21.29
CA MET A 147 8.62 -5.42 22.36
C MET A 147 9.36 -5.22 23.69
N TYR A 148 9.76 -3.98 23.97
CA TYR A 148 10.24 -3.56 25.28
C TYR A 148 9.14 -2.81 26.03
N ASP A 149 9.05 -3.07 27.34
CA ASP A 149 8.27 -2.24 28.25
C ASP A 149 8.94 -0.86 28.38
N SER A 150 8.15 0.16 28.71
CA SER A 150 8.62 1.55 28.85
C SER A 150 9.68 1.74 29.94
N ASP A 151 9.78 0.84 30.92
CA ASP A 151 10.79 0.88 31.99
C ASP A 151 12.06 0.08 31.68
N ASP A 152 12.13 -0.59 30.52
CA ASP A 152 13.36 -1.27 30.08
C ASP A 152 14.50 -0.25 29.86
N PRO A 153 15.74 -0.56 30.28
CA PRO A 153 16.89 0.31 30.04
C PRO A 153 17.10 0.73 28.58
N LEU A 154 16.72 -0.11 27.61
CA LEU A 154 16.82 0.16 26.16
C LEU A 154 15.72 1.11 25.67
N SER A 155 14.61 1.24 26.41
CA SER A 155 13.51 2.16 26.10
C SER A 155 13.85 3.62 26.42
N LYS A 156 14.89 3.86 27.24
CA LYS A 156 15.25 5.19 27.73
C LYS A 156 15.47 6.19 26.60
N GLY A 157 14.64 7.24 26.58
CA GLY A 157 14.70 8.33 25.60
C GLY A 157 13.96 8.04 24.28
N GLN A 158 13.30 6.89 24.16
CA GLN A 158 12.51 6.50 22.99
C GLN A 158 11.00 6.40 23.30
N VAL A 159 10.62 6.23 24.57
CA VAL A 159 9.22 6.12 25.01
C VAL A 159 8.40 7.32 24.55
N GLY A 160 7.33 7.06 23.81
CA GLY A 160 6.39 8.07 23.29
C GLY A 160 6.94 9.01 22.21
N MET A 161 8.18 8.82 21.72
CA MET A 161 8.83 9.77 20.81
C MET A 161 8.37 9.67 19.36
N SER A 162 8.18 8.45 18.86
CA SER A 162 7.84 8.17 17.45
C SER A 162 6.46 7.54 17.26
N GLY A 163 5.65 7.52 18.31
CA GLY A 163 4.38 6.82 18.38
C GLY A 163 3.86 6.81 19.81
N VAL A 164 2.75 6.11 20.03
CA VAL A 164 2.21 5.90 21.38
C VAL A 164 2.91 4.76 22.09
N ALA A 165 3.20 4.92 23.38
CA ALA A 165 3.71 3.86 24.24
C ALA A 165 2.56 2.92 24.68
N ILE A 166 2.75 1.61 24.55
CA ILE A 166 1.79 0.58 24.98
C ILE A 166 2.55 -0.55 25.68
N ASP A 167 2.38 -0.67 26.99
CA ASP A 167 2.94 -1.77 27.77
C ASP A 167 1.85 -2.81 28.12
N SER A 168 0.58 -2.41 28.08
CA SER A 168 -0.53 -3.19 28.61
C SER A 168 -1.87 -2.98 27.88
N VAL A 169 -2.86 -3.80 28.24
CA VAL A 169 -4.25 -3.65 27.75
C VAL A 169 -4.88 -2.36 28.30
N GLU A 170 -4.43 -1.90 29.47
CA GLU A 170 -4.85 -0.65 30.09
C GLU A 170 -4.45 0.56 29.23
N ASP A 171 -3.24 0.55 28.66
CA ASP A 171 -2.79 1.61 27.74
C ASP A 171 -3.60 1.61 26.44
N MET A 172 -3.89 0.41 25.91
CA MET A 172 -4.75 0.25 24.73
C MET A 172 -6.17 0.79 25.01
N ASP A 173 -6.71 0.57 26.21
CA ASP A 173 -8.01 1.11 26.62
C ASP A 173 -8.01 2.65 26.65
N LEU A 174 -6.94 3.25 27.18
CA LEU A 174 -6.75 4.70 27.19
C LEU A 174 -6.68 5.28 25.77
N VAL A 175 -5.87 4.70 24.88
CA VAL A 175 -5.78 5.11 23.46
C VAL A 175 -7.16 5.14 22.81
N PHE A 176 -7.99 4.15 23.10
CA PHE A 176 -9.31 4.01 22.46
C PHE A 176 -10.47 4.49 23.33
N LYS A 177 -10.23 5.19 24.43
CA LYS A 177 -11.28 5.66 25.35
C LYS A 177 -12.33 6.49 24.60
N ASP A 178 -13.59 6.13 24.77
CA ASP A 178 -14.77 6.72 24.08
C ASP A 178 -14.75 6.64 22.54
N ILE A 179 -13.89 5.79 21.95
CA ILE A 179 -13.88 5.55 20.51
C ILE A 179 -14.72 4.30 20.20
N PRO A 180 -15.73 4.38 19.30
CA PRO A 180 -16.59 3.25 18.97
C PRO A 180 -15.91 2.27 18.00
N LEU A 181 -15.22 1.27 18.56
CA LEU A 181 -14.40 0.29 17.82
C LEU A 181 -15.20 -0.52 16.78
N ASP A 182 -16.50 -0.68 16.98
CA ASP A 182 -17.43 -1.40 16.09
C ASP A 182 -17.94 -0.54 14.92
N LYS A 183 -17.68 0.77 14.93
CA LYS A 183 -18.17 1.73 13.92
C LYS A 183 -17.08 2.30 13.04
N ILE A 184 -15.84 2.37 13.53
CA ILE A 184 -14.71 2.90 12.75
C ILE A 184 -13.77 1.78 12.33
N ALA A 185 -13.05 1.99 11.23
CA ALA A 185 -11.97 1.09 10.85
C ALA A 185 -10.67 1.51 11.56
N VAL A 186 -10.02 0.58 12.27
CA VAL A 186 -8.76 0.81 13.00
C VAL A 186 -7.60 0.12 12.29
N SER A 187 -6.51 0.83 12.06
CA SER A 187 -5.22 0.25 11.70
C SER A 187 -4.34 0.24 12.95
N LEU A 188 -3.78 -0.91 13.28
CA LEU A 188 -2.69 -1.02 14.25
C LEU A 188 -1.40 -1.20 13.46
N VAL A 189 -0.52 -0.20 13.48
CA VAL A 189 0.73 -0.23 12.71
C VAL A 189 1.78 -1.04 13.46
N THR A 190 1.54 -2.35 13.54
CA THR A 190 2.39 -3.27 14.29
C THR A 190 3.77 -3.44 13.65
N HIS A 191 3.97 -3.21 12.35
CA HIS A 191 5.21 -3.54 11.64
C HIS A 191 5.53 -5.05 11.59
N TYR A 192 5.93 -5.65 12.71
CA TYR A 192 6.52 -6.97 12.77
C TYR A 192 5.46 -8.08 12.94
N PRO A 193 5.71 -9.31 12.45
CA PRO A 193 4.91 -10.46 12.85
C PRO A 193 4.95 -10.73 14.35
N SER A 194 6.12 -10.62 14.98
CA SER A 194 6.35 -10.87 16.41
C SER A 194 5.48 -9.96 17.30
N ASN A 195 5.55 -8.65 17.12
CA ASN A 195 4.75 -7.73 17.92
C ASN A 195 3.25 -7.72 17.54
N THR A 196 2.86 -8.17 16.33
CA THR A 196 1.46 -8.38 15.98
C THR A 196 0.85 -9.45 16.89
N ALA A 197 1.61 -10.48 17.25
CA ALA A 197 1.18 -11.53 18.16
C ALA A 197 1.02 -11.06 19.62
N ILE A 198 1.37 -9.80 19.92
CA ILE A 198 1.26 -9.19 21.26
C ILE A 198 0.20 -8.07 21.24
N LEU A 199 0.38 -7.07 20.37
CA LEU A 199 -0.45 -5.86 20.34
C LEU A 199 -1.87 -6.12 19.83
N PHE A 200 -2.04 -7.04 18.87
CA PHE A 200 -3.37 -7.35 18.35
C PHE A 200 -4.23 -8.08 19.39
N PRO A 201 -3.75 -9.10 20.13
CA PRO A 201 -4.46 -9.65 21.28
C PRO A 201 -4.84 -8.61 22.34
N MET A 202 -4.00 -7.62 22.64
CA MET A 202 -4.37 -6.54 23.57
C MET A 202 -5.60 -5.76 23.07
N TYR A 203 -5.68 -5.48 21.76
CA TYR A 203 -6.84 -4.85 21.15
C TYR A 203 -8.09 -5.74 21.17
N LEU A 204 -7.94 -7.07 21.03
CA LEU A 204 -9.05 -8.01 21.18
C LEU A 204 -9.56 -8.09 22.62
N ALA A 205 -8.65 -8.12 23.61
CA ALA A 205 -9.01 -8.10 25.03
C ALA A 205 -9.74 -6.80 25.40
N LEU A 206 -9.31 -5.66 24.84
CA LEU A 206 -10.04 -4.39 24.94
C LEU A 206 -11.47 -4.51 24.38
N ALA A 207 -11.64 -5.08 23.19
CA ALA A 207 -12.96 -5.26 22.58
C ALA A 207 -13.87 -6.15 23.46
N GLU A 208 -13.33 -7.23 24.02
CA GLU A 208 -14.06 -8.11 24.96
C GLU A 208 -14.46 -7.38 26.24
N ARG A 209 -13.55 -6.60 26.85
CA ARG A 209 -13.85 -5.75 28.03
C ARG A 209 -15.00 -4.78 27.77
N ARG A 210 -15.17 -4.34 26.51
CA ARG A 210 -16.25 -3.46 26.06
C ARG A 210 -17.49 -4.20 25.55
N GLY A 211 -17.51 -5.53 25.60
CA GLY A 211 -18.62 -6.36 25.11
C GLY A 211 -18.82 -6.31 23.60
N ILE A 212 -17.77 -6.00 22.82
CA ILE A 212 -17.81 -5.91 21.36
C ILE A 212 -17.38 -7.27 20.78
N PRO A 213 -18.26 -7.98 20.05
CA PRO A 213 -17.88 -9.22 19.38
C PRO A 213 -16.79 -8.99 18.33
N TRP A 214 -15.82 -9.89 18.25
CA TRP A 214 -14.71 -9.78 17.28
C TRP A 214 -15.18 -9.74 15.82
N ASP A 215 -16.31 -10.36 15.50
CA ASP A 215 -16.93 -10.31 14.17
C ASP A 215 -17.34 -8.91 13.70
N ASN A 216 -17.47 -7.96 14.63
CA ASN A 216 -17.79 -6.57 14.32
C ASN A 216 -16.54 -5.68 14.12
N LEU A 217 -15.35 -6.18 14.48
CA LEU A 217 -14.11 -5.39 14.42
C LEU A 217 -13.62 -5.25 12.98
N ARG A 218 -13.43 -4.00 12.53
CA ARG A 218 -12.95 -3.68 11.19
C ARG A 218 -11.60 -3.02 11.28
N GLY A 219 -10.62 -3.56 10.57
CA GLY A 219 -9.29 -2.99 10.68
C GLY A 219 -8.20 -3.69 9.90
N SER A 220 -6.98 -3.38 10.27
CA SER A 220 -5.76 -3.94 9.69
C SER A 220 -4.62 -3.98 10.69
N VAL A 221 -3.80 -5.01 10.57
CA VAL A 221 -2.44 -5.08 11.13
C VAL A 221 -1.44 -5.12 9.97
N GLN A 222 -0.18 -4.73 10.22
CA GLN A 222 0.86 -4.82 9.20
C GLN A 222 1.34 -6.27 9.04
N ASN A 223 1.80 -6.88 10.14
CA ASN A 223 2.17 -8.31 10.20
C ASN A 223 3.07 -8.74 9.03
N ASP A 224 4.15 -8.00 8.76
CA ASP A 224 4.99 -8.21 7.58
C ASP A 224 6.45 -8.45 7.96
N ILE A 225 6.94 -9.66 7.68
CA ILE A 225 8.34 -10.07 7.87
C ILE A 225 9.35 -9.13 7.23
N THR A 226 9.01 -8.47 6.12
CA THR A 226 9.97 -7.59 5.42
C THR A 226 10.43 -6.42 6.30
N LEU A 227 9.58 -5.97 7.23
CA LEU A 227 9.96 -4.93 8.17
C LEU A 227 10.95 -5.42 9.21
N GLU A 228 10.79 -6.64 9.71
CA GLU A 228 11.61 -7.23 10.76
C GLU A 228 12.94 -7.79 10.25
N GLU A 229 12.99 -8.27 9.01
CA GLU A 229 14.15 -9.01 8.47
C GLU A 229 14.91 -8.30 7.33
N VAL A 230 14.28 -7.35 6.65
CA VAL A 230 14.87 -6.69 5.47
C VAL A 230 15.13 -5.20 5.70
N VAL A 231 14.15 -4.49 6.26
CA VAL A 231 14.23 -3.03 6.42
C VAL A 231 14.82 -2.65 7.78
N ARG A 232 14.41 -3.33 8.84
CA ARG A 232 14.93 -3.14 10.20
C ARG A 232 15.38 -4.49 10.74
N SER A 233 15.89 -4.50 11.97
CA SER A 233 16.07 -5.71 12.75
C SER A 233 15.37 -5.50 14.09
N GLY A 234 14.57 -6.48 14.50
CA GLY A 234 14.07 -6.57 15.87
C GLY A 234 15.25 -6.63 16.86
N PRO A 235 15.04 -6.27 18.14
CA PRO A 235 16.12 -6.35 19.11
C PRO A 235 16.50 -7.80 19.45
N GLU A 236 15.52 -8.71 19.41
CA GLU A 236 15.74 -10.14 19.53
C GLU A 236 15.98 -10.74 18.15
N TYR A 237 17.01 -11.58 18.03
CA TYR A 237 17.24 -12.35 16.82
C TYR A 237 16.25 -13.51 16.76
N ILE A 238 15.15 -13.32 16.03
CA ILE A 238 14.26 -14.38 15.60
C ILE A 238 14.77 -14.88 14.24
N PRO A 239 15.02 -16.18 14.03
CA PRO A 239 15.41 -16.66 12.71
C PRO A 239 14.34 -16.33 11.66
N PRO A 240 14.70 -15.92 10.43
CA PRO A 240 13.73 -15.51 9.41
C PRO A 240 12.61 -16.53 9.14
N ALA A 241 12.93 -17.82 9.24
CA ALA A 241 11.95 -18.90 9.08
C ALA A 241 10.88 -18.89 10.19
N ASP A 242 11.28 -18.57 11.42
CA ASP A 242 10.38 -18.49 12.58
C ASP A 242 9.56 -17.20 12.57
N CYS A 243 10.14 -16.07 12.16
CA CYS A 243 9.38 -14.84 11.92
C CYS A 243 8.29 -15.07 10.85
N PHE A 244 8.63 -15.74 9.74
CA PHE A 244 7.68 -16.06 8.68
C PHE A 244 6.59 -17.03 9.15
N ARG A 245 6.94 -17.98 10.02
CA ARG A 245 5.97 -18.85 10.69
C ARG A 245 4.99 -18.04 11.53
N ILE A 246 5.47 -17.09 12.34
CA ILE A 246 4.61 -16.20 13.15
C ILE A 246 3.68 -15.39 12.26
N GLN A 247 4.18 -14.84 11.14
CA GLN A 247 3.35 -14.14 10.17
C GLN A 247 2.16 -15.01 9.74
N CYS A 248 2.42 -16.25 9.35
CA CYS A 248 1.38 -17.18 8.91
C CYS A 248 0.44 -17.62 10.05
N ASP A 249 0.95 -17.79 11.27
CA ASP A 249 0.14 -18.12 12.46
C ASP A 249 -0.84 -17.00 12.79
N ASN A 250 -0.38 -15.74 12.76
CA ASN A 250 -1.23 -14.55 12.92
C ASN A 250 -2.33 -14.53 11.85
N ILE A 251 -1.99 -14.80 10.59
CA ILE A 251 -2.96 -14.88 9.49
C ILE A 251 -4.04 -15.92 9.79
N GLU A 252 -3.62 -17.12 10.16
CA GLU A 252 -4.52 -18.24 10.45
C GLU A 252 -5.45 -17.94 11.61
N PHE A 253 -4.92 -17.37 12.70
CA PHE A 253 -5.70 -16.97 13.87
C PHE A 253 -6.72 -15.88 13.50
N ILE A 254 -6.26 -14.78 12.90
CA ILE A 254 -7.13 -13.63 12.59
C ILE A 254 -8.21 -14.03 11.59
N ARG A 255 -7.87 -14.79 10.54
CA ARG A 255 -8.84 -15.18 9.51
C ARG A 255 -9.93 -16.10 10.05
N ARG A 256 -9.65 -16.91 11.09
CA ARG A 256 -10.63 -17.77 11.76
C ARG A 256 -11.53 -17.02 12.73
N ASN A 257 -11.00 -16.04 13.46
CA ASN A 257 -11.66 -15.46 14.63
C ASN A 257 -12.12 -14.00 14.47
N VAL A 258 -11.57 -13.26 13.48
CA VAL A 258 -11.84 -11.83 13.28
C VAL A 258 -12.10 -11.57 11.78
N PRO A 259 -13.22 -12.05 11.22
CA PRO A 259 -13.45 -12.20 9.78
C PRO A 259 -13.45 -10.89 8.98
N LEU A 260 -13.65 -9.75 9.63
CA LEU A 260 -13.64 -8.43 9.00
C LEU A 260 -12.26 -7.75 9.01
N TRP A 261 -11.27 -8.34 9.68
CA TRP A 261 -9.92 -7.79 9.81
C TRP A 261 -9.03 -8.14 8.60
N ASN A 262 -8.18 -7.19 8.20
CA ASN A 262 -7.12 -7.44 7.23
C ASN A 262 -5.87 -7.88 8.00
N PHE A 263 -5.54 -9.16 7.91
CA PHE A 263 -4.57 -9.83 8.78
C PHE A 263 -3.10 -9.61 8.38
N VAL A 264 -2.86 -9.04 7.20
CA VAL A 264 -1.53 -8.69 6.69
C VAL A 264 -1.67 -7.56 5.70
N THR A 265 -0.73 -6.63 5.77
CA THR A 265 -0.58 -5.55 4.81
C THR A 265 0.85 -5.58 4.28
N TYR A 266 1.07 -6.22 3.13
CA TYR A 266 2.40 -6.36 2.54
C TYR A 266 2.99 -5.01 2.20
N ASN A 267 4.15 -4.75 2.79
CA ASN A 267 4.81 -3.48 2.82
C ASN A 267 5.75 -3.33 1.63
N GLY A 268 5.42 -2.37 0.78
CA GLY A 268 6.36 -1.73 -0.12
C GLY A 268 6.87 -0.40 0.44
N TYR A 269 6.01 0.35 1.13
CA TYR A 269 6.28 1.71 1.62
C TYR A 269 7.66 1.86 2.28
N ASN A 270 7.94 1.12 3.35
CA ASN A 270 9.17 1.31 4.13
C ASN A 270 10.42 0.94 3.34
N LEU A 271 10.35 -0.09 2.50
CA LEU A 271 11.48 -0.47 1.64
C LEU A 271 11.72 0.59 0.55
N ARG A 272 10.66 1.22 0.04
CA ARG A 272 10.73 2.33 -0.91
C ARG A 272 11.34 3.58 -0.27
N GLU A 273 10.89 3.93 0.93
CA GLU A 273 11.44 5.04 1.73
C GLU A 273 12.90 4.81 2.13
N PHE A 274 13.35 3.55 2.22
CA PHE A 274 14.76 3.19 2.42
C PHE A 274 15.65 3.39 1.17
N GLY A 275 15.08 3.86 0.05
CA GLY A 275 15.83 4.24 -1.15
C GLY A 275 15.72 3.26 -2.33
N THR A 276 14.83 2.27 -2.28
CA THR A 276 14.70 1.30 -3.37
C THR A 276 13.88 1.82 -4.56
N SER A 277 14.06 1.21 -5.74
CA SER A 277 13.23 1.49 -6.91
C SER A 277 11.79 1.00 -6.70
N GLY A 278 10.82 1.59 -7.42
CA GLY A 278 9.41 1.16 -7.34
C GLY A 278 9.22 -0.25 -7.87
N VAL A 279 10.12 -0.73 -8.72
CA VAL A 279 10.15 -2.13 -9.18
C VAL A 279 10.57 -3.06 -8.04
N THR A 280 11.64 -2.71 -7.32
CA THR A 280 12.14 -3.49 -6.17
C THR A 280 11.10 -3.55 -5.05
N GLU A 281 10.50 -2.40 -4.71
CA GLU A 281 9.39 -2.27 -3.77
C GLU A 281 8.27 -3.29 -4.08
N MET A 282 7.73 -3.26 -5.30
CA MET A 282 6.65 -4.16 -5.71
C MET A 282 7.10 -5.63 -5.73
N ALA A 283 8.32 -5.90 -6.17
CA ALA A 283 8.83 -7.27 -6.30
C ALA A 283 8.96 -7.94 -4.93
N VAL A 284 9.50 -7.24 -3.92
CA VAL A 284 9.67 -7.78 -2.56
C VAL A 284 8.31 -8.00 -1.89
N ALA A 285 7.41 -7.02 -1.94
CA ALA A 285 6.07 -7.15 -1.37
C ALA A 285 5.28 -8.31 -2.01
N LEU A 286 5.32 -8.45 -3.34
CA LEU A 286 4.68 -9.56 -4.04
C LEU A 286 5.35 -10.91 -3.77
N ALA A 287 6.67 -10.94 -3.57
CA ALA A 287 7.39 -12.15 -3.21
C ALA A 287 6.96 -12.67 -1.82
N ASN A 288 6.84 -11.78 -0.83
CA ASN A 288 6.29 -12.15 0.48
C ASN A 288 4.83 -12.65 0.35
N ALA A 289 3.99 -11.96 -0.42
CA ALA A 289 2.62 -12.39 -0.66
C ALA A 289 2.53 -13.79 -1.29
N ILE A 290 3.35 -14.06 -2.31
CA ILE A 290 3.44 -15.38 -2.95
C ILE A 290 3.95 -16.44 -1.97
N ALA A 291 4.98 -16.14 -1.17
CA ALA A 291 5.50 -17.05 -0.17
C ALA A 291 4.43 -17.41 0.88
N THR A 292 3.70 -16.41 1.37
CA THR A 292 2.60 -16.59 2.32
C THR A 292 1.51 -17.49 1.77
N VAL A 293 1.06 -17.25 0.53
CA VAL A 293 0.02 -18.09 -0.09
C VAL A 293 0.51 -19.53 -0.24
N ASN A 294 1.76 -19.76 -0.66
CA ASN A 294 2.32 -21.11 -0.74
C ASN A 294 2.36 -21.81 0.63
N GLU A 295 2.76 -21.10 1.68
CA GLU A 295 2.83 -21.66 3.03
C GLU A 295 1.45 -21.98 3.59
N MET A 296 0.48 -21.10 3.41
CA MET A 296 -0.89 -21.33 3.84
C MET A 296 -1.56 -22.48 3.06
N LEU A 297 -1.27 -22.63 1.76
CA LEU A 297 -1.66 -23.81 0.98
C LEU A 297 -1.02 -25.09 1.52
N ARG A 298 0.28 -25.04 1.88
CA ARG A 298 1.00 -26.17 2.51
C ARG A 298 0.36 -26.58 3.83
N ARG A 299 -0.18 -25.62 4.60
CA ARG A 299 -0.95 -25.83 5.83
C ARG A 299 -2.38 -26.33 5.59
N GLY A 300 -2.80 -26.49 4.34
CA GLY A 300 -4.09 -27.09 3.96
C GLY A 300 -5.25 -26.10 3.82
N HIS A 301 -4.97 -24.79 3.78
CA HIS A 301 -6.00 -23.77 3.56
C HIS A 301 -6.29 -23.57 2.07
N ASP A 302 -7.53 -23.21 1.75
CA ASP A 302 -7.94 -22.88 0.37
C ASP A 302 -7.42 -21.49 -0.07
N VAL A 303 -7.05 -21.35 -1.35
CA VAL A 303 -6.51 -20.10 -1.91
C VAL A 303 -7.46 -18.92 -1.75
N ASP A 304 -8.76 -19.13 -1.94
CA ASP A 304 -9.75 -18.05 -1.87
C ASP A 304 -10.03 -17.68 -0.41
N TRP A 305 -9.92 -18.64 0.52
CA TRP A 305 -9.94 -18.36 1.97
C TRP A 305 -8.77 -17.49 2.42
N ILE A 306 -7.57 -17.79 1.91
CA ILE A 306 -6.35 -17.03 2.20
C ILE A 306 -6.45 -15.63 1.61
N ALA A 307 -6.74 -15.50 0.33
CA ALA A 307 -6.56 -14.23 -0.38
C ALA A 307 -7.60 -13.15 -0.05
N GLU A 308 -8.72 -13.52 0.58
CA GLU A 308 -9.89 -12.65 0.78
C GLU A 308 -9.58 -11.34 1.53
N ARG A 309 -8.61 -11.38 2.44
CA ARG A 309 -8.30 -10.29 3.36
C ARG A 309 -6.85 -9.77 3.29
N LEU A 310 -6.09 -10.17 2.25
CA LEU A 310 -4.75 -9.61 1.96
C LEU A 310 -4.84 -8.14 1.53
N ALA A 311 -3.90 -7.32 2.01
CA ALA A 311 -3.74 -5.93 1.61
C ALA A 311 -2.27 -5.61 1.31
N PHE A 312 -2.04 -4.46 0.68
CA PHE A 312 -0.71 -3.95 0.34
C PHE A 312 -0.56 -2.50 0.81
N PHE A 313 0.68 -2.04 0.94
CA PHE A 313 1.01 -0.69 1.37
C PHE A 313 2.13 -0.10 0.52
N TRP A 314 1.87 1.02 -0.17
CA TRP A 314 2.77 1.59 -1.18
C TRP A 314 3.16 3.04 -0.89
N SER A 315 4.35 3.45 -1.36
CA SER A 315 4.82 4.85 -1.33
C SER A 315 4.91 5.45 -2.74
N PRO A 316 3.97 6.32 -3.18
CA PRO A 316 4.15 7.14 -4.35
C PRO A 316 5.12 8.29 -4.07
N ALA A 317 6.19 8.34 -4.86
CA ALA A 317 7.15 9.42 -4.83
C ALA A 317 6.78 10.53 -5.84
N SER A 318 7.76 11.35 -6.22
CA SER A 318 7.52 12.56 -7.02
C SER A 318 7.28 12.30 -8.51
N ASP A 319 7.45 11.07 -8.98
CA ASP A 319 7.22 10.74 -10.39
C ASP A 319 5.75 10.46 -10.71
N PHE A 320 4.97 11.53 -10.85
CA PHE A 320 3.51 11.51 -10.87
C PHE A 320 2.89 10.43 -11.78
N PHE A 321 3.18 10.44 -13.09
CA PHE A 321 2.56 9.51 -14.04
C PHE A 321 3.03 8.07 -13.84
N GLU A 322 4.28 7.90 -13.42
CA GLU A 322 4.83 6.60 -13.12
C GLU A 322 4.14 5.98 -11.92
N GLU A 323 3.91 6.74 -10.85
CA GLU A 323 3.24 6.24 -9.65
C GLU A 323 1.79 5.83 -9.94
N VAL A 324 1.07 6.60 -10.79
CA VAL A 324 -0.25 6.20 -11.30
C VAL A 324 -0.16 4.89 -12.10
N ALA A 325 0.83 4.77 -12.99
CA ALA A 325 1.03 3.58 -13.81
C ALA A 325 1.41 2.36 -12.96
N ARG A 326 2.25 2.55 -11.94
CA ARG A 326 2.76 1.52 -11.03
C ARG A 326 1.63 0.89 -10.23
N LEU A 327 0.79 1.70 -9.60
CA LEU A 327 -0.37 1.21 -8.83
C LEU A 327 -1.34 0.40 -9.72
N ARG A 328 -1.50 0.80 -10.99
CA ARG A 328 -2.30 0.07 -11.97
C ARG A 328 -1.63 -1.22 -12.44
N ALA A 329 -0.31 -1.18 -12.66
CA ALA A 329 0.48 -2.32 -13.09
C ALA A 329 0.53 -3.42 -12.02
N VAL A 330 0.73 -3.05 -10.74
CA VAL A 330 0.79 -4.01 -9.63
C VAL A 330 -0.57 -4.68 -9.39
N ARG A 331 -1.68 -3.95 -9.55
CA ARG A 331 -3.04 -4.55 -9.54
C ARG A 331 -3.18 -5.66 -10.57
N ARG A 332 -2.81 -5.35 -11.82
CA ARG A 332 -2.86 -6.31 -12.93
C ARG A 332 -1.92 -7.49 -12.70
N LEU A 333 -0.73 -7.24 -12.16
CA LEU A 333 0.24 -8.28 -11.86
C LEU A 333 -0.29 -9.22 -10.76
N TRP A 334 -0.84 -8.68 -9.67
CA TRP A 334 -1.43 -9.48 -8.60
C TRP A 334 -2.61 -10.32 -9.08
N TYR A 335 -3.50 -9.75 -9.90
CA TYR A 335 -4.54 -10.52 -10.57
C TYR A 335 -3.96 -11.73 -11.32
N LYS A 336 -2.91 -11.50 -12.13
CA LYS A 336 -2.25 -12.57 -12.91
C LYS A 336 -1.62 -13.63 -12.00
N VAL A 337 -0.98 -13.21 -10.90
CA VAL A 337 -0.44 -14.12 -9.89
C VAL A 337 -1.56 -15.01 -9.35
N MET A 338 -2.62 -14.43 -8.81
CA MET A 338 -3.70 -15.19 -8.19
C MET A 338 -4.45 -16.08 -9.19
N LYS A 339 -4.73 -15.57 -10.38
CA LYS A 339 -5.48 -16.30 -11.42
C LYS A 339 -4.71 -17.47 -12.02
N TYR A 340 -3.43 -17.27 -12.38
CA TYR A 340 -2.69 -18.23 -13.20
C TYR A 340 -1.65 -19.03 -12.43
N ARG A 341 -1.13 -18.51 -11.32
CA ARG A 341 -0.18 -19.25 -10.45
C ARG A 341 -0.92 -20.05 -9.38
N PHE A 342 -1.97 -19.47 -8.78
CA PHE A 342 -2.69 -20.11 -7.68
C PHE A 342 -4.09 -20.60 -8.07
N ASP A 343 -4.47 -20.44 -9.34
CA ASP A 343 -5.76 -20.87 -9.89
C ASP A 343 -6.99 -20.41 -9.08
N ALA A 344 -6.90 -19.25 -8.42
CA ALA A 344 -7.96 -18.67 -7.59
C ALA A 344 -9.28 -18.52 -8.37
N LYS A 345 -10.42 -18.74 -7.70
CA LYS A 345 -11.75 -18.75 -8.35
C LYS A 345 -12.55 -17.49 -8.02
N SER A 346 -12.43 -17.00 -6.79
CA SER A 346 -13.12 -15.79 -6.36
C SER A 346 -12.47 -14.53 -6.95
N GLN A 347 -13.28 -13.62 -7.48
CA GLN A 347 -12.80 -12.30 -7.92
C GLN A 347 -12.15 -11.53 -6.78
N ARG A 348 -12.68 -11.68 -5.55
CA ARG A 348 -12.19 -10.97 -4.36
C ARG A 348 -10.75 -11.35 -4.04
N SER A 349 -10.38 -12.61 -4.22
CA SER A 349 -9.03 -13.13 -4.04
C SER A 349 -8.02 -12.52 -5.00
N MET A 350 -8.49 -12.01 -6.14
CA MET A 350 -7.64 -11.41 -7.17
C MET A 350 -7.47 -9.90 -6.99
N TRP A 351 -8.10 -9.30 -5.97
CA TRP A 351 -7.99 -7.88 -5.71
C TRP A 351 -6.67 -7.54 -5.02
N MET A 352 -5.93 -6.58 -5.60
CA MET A 352 -4.88 -5.87 -4.89
C MET A 352 -5.54 -4.67 -4.21
N ARG A 353 -5.89 -4.84 -2.93
CA ARG A 353 -6.38 -3.75 -2.09
C ARG A 353 -5.18 -3.07 -1.45
N CYS A 354 -5.11 -1.75 -1.49
CA CYS A 354 -3.98 -1.04 -0.91
C CYS A 354 -4.35 0.15 -0.03
N HIS A 355 -3.49 0.35 0.96
CA HIS A 355 -3.24 1.64 1.57
C HIS A 355 -2.07 2.31 0.82
N VAL A 356 -2.09 3.63 0.77
CA VAL A 356 -0.98 4.44 0.29
C VAL A 356 -0.68 5.52 1.31
N GLN A 357 0.60 5.78 1.52
CA GLN A 357 1.12 6.94 2.24
C GLN A 357 2.04 7.68 1.27
N THR A 358 1.92 9.01 1.20
CA THR A 358 2.84 9.85 0.40
C THR A 358 4.29 9.64 0.86
N SER A 359 5.28 10.11 0.10
CA SER A 359 6.68 9.78 0.39
C SER A 359 7.31 10.77 1.36
N GLY A 360 7.52 10.36 2.61
CA GLY A 360 8.20 11.16 3.63
C GLY A 360 9.64 11.54 3.26
N VAL A 361 10.41 10.63 2.64
CA VAL A 361 11.80 10.89 2.19
C VAL A 361 11.89 11.95 1.09
N SER A 362 10.76 12.28 0.45
CA SER A 362 10.68 13.37 -0.53
C SER A 362 10.41 14.75 0.07
N LEU A 363 10.11 14.81 1.37
CA LEU A 363 9.80 16.04 2.08
C LEU A 363 11.07 16.68 2.64
N MET A 364 11.13 18.00 2.59
CA MET A 364 12.33 18.78 2.90
C MET A 364 12.15 19.57 4.18
N ARG A 365 13.22 19.70 4.97
CA ARG A 365 13.24 20.56 6.16
C ARG A 365 13.23 22.04 5.77
N GLU A 366 13.96 22.38 4.73
CA GLU A 366 14.03 23.72 4.16
C GLU A 366 12.72 24.06 3.45
N GLU A 367 12.19 25.24 3.73
CA GLU A 367 10.92 25.73 3.17
C GLU A 367 9.78 24.68 3.27
N PRO A 368 9.44 24.24 4.50
CA PRO A 368 8.60 23.06 4.69
C PRO A 368 7.20 23.21 4.12
N LEU A 369 6.69 24.43 3.93
CA LEU A 369 5.40 24.65 3.26
C LEU A 369 5.38 24.15 1.80
N ASN A 370 6.53 24.04 1.13
CA ASN A 370 6.61 23.39 -0.18
C ASN A 370 6.22 21.91 -0.13
N ASN A 371 6.32 21.26 1.03
CA ASN A 371 5.89 19.88 1.23
C ASN A 371 4.38 19.71 1.06
N VAL A 372 3.57 20.74 1.32
CA VAL A 372 2.12 20.72 1.05
C VAL A 372 1.88 20.44 -0.43
N ILE A 373 2.64 21.09 -1.31
CA ILE A 373 2.53 20.93 -2.77
C ILE A 373 3.02 19.54 -3.19
N ARG A 374 4.16 19.09 -2.63
CA ARG A 374 4.73 17.75 -2.91
C ARG A 374 3.74 16.64 -2.54
N ALA A 375 3.24 16.68 -1.30
CA ALA A 375 2.31 15.69 -0.77
C ALA A 375 0.96 15.73 -1.51
N ALA A 376 0.48 16.91 -1.94
CA ALA A 376 -0.74 17.02 -2.74
C ALA A 376 -0.63 16.30 -4.10
N TYR A 377 0.50 16.42 -4.81
CA TYR A 377 0.70 15.70 -6.07
C TYR A 377 0.85 14.19 -5.88
N GLN A 378 1.52 13.77 -4.80
CA GLN A 378 1.66 12.34 -4.46
C GLN A 378 0.30 11.73 -4.08
N ALA A 379 -0.50 12.46 -3.30
CA ALA A 379 -1.87 12.09 -2.97
C ALA A 379 -2.74 11.97 -4.23
N LEU A 380 -2.64 12.93 -5.15
CA LEU A 380 -3.36 12.88 -6.43
C LEU A 380 -2.94 11.67 -7.28
N ALA A 381 -1.64 11.37 -7.34
CA ALA A 381 -1.14 10.17 -8.02
C ALA A 381 -1.70 8.88 -7.39
N ALA A 382 -1.79 8.81 -6.06
CA ALA A 382 -2.40 7.69 -5.34
C ALA A 382 -3.89 7.53 -5.68
N VAL A 383 -4.64 8.64 -5.71
CA VAL A 383 -6.08 8.64 -6.01
C VAL A 383 -6.35 8.21 -7.45
N LEU A 384 -5.65 8.80 -8.44
CA LEU A 384 -5.72 8.37 -9.85
C LEU A 384 -5.21 6.93 -10.05
N GLY A 385 -4.31 6.50 -9.17
CA GLY A 385 -3.85 5.13 -9.00
C GLY A 385 -4.86 4.19 -8.33
N GLY A 386 -6.05 4.63 -7.93
CA GLY A 386 -7.14 3.76 -7.47
C GLY A 386 -6.94 3.13 -6.08
N VAL A 387 -6.37 3.86 -5.12
CA VAL A 387 -6.17 3.45 -3.72
C VAL A 387 -7.48 3.22 -2.93
N GLN A 388 -7.45 2.43 -1.85
CA GLN A 388 -8.61 2.22 -0.97
C GLN A 388 -8.54 3.03 0.34
N SER A 389 -7.34 3.37 0.80
CA SER A 389 -7.09 4.19 1.99
C SER A 389 -5.84 5.05 1.79
N LEU A 390 -5.86 6.31 2.22
CA LEU A 390 -4.78 7.26 1.97
C LEU A 390 -4.32 7.95 3.27
N HIS A 391 -3.00 8.04 3.42
CA HIS A 391 -2.28 8.92 4.34
C HIS A 391 -1.57 9.98 3.50
N VAL A 392 -1.64 11.23 3.95
CA VAL A 392 -0.88 12.33 3.34
C VAL A 392 0.01 12.86 4.45
N ASP A 393 1.31 12.81 4.24
CA ASP A 393 2.30 13.27 5.20
C ASP A 393 2.13 14.77 5.44
N SER A 394 2.59 15.21 6.61
CA SER A 394 2.46 16.60 7.01
C SER A 394 3.62 17.43 6.51
N TYR A 395 3.43 18.75 6.42
CA TYR A 395 4.49 19.61 5.87
C TYR A 395 5.74 19.66 6.77
N ASP A 396 5.60 19.32 8.05
CA ASP A 396 6.62 19.29 9.10
C ASP A 396 7.29 17.92 9.28
N GLU A 397 6.94 16.92 8.46
CA GLU A 397 7.41 15.52 8.53
C GLU A 397 8.94 15.40 8.56
N ALA A 398 9.66 16.28 7.84
CA ALA A 398 11.11 16.20 7.70
C ALA A 398 11.90 16.55 8.98
N TYR A 399 11.26 17.05 10.03
CA TYR A 399 11.96 17.38 11.28
C TYR A 399 11.18 17.12 12.57
N SER A 400 9.88 16.87 12.54
CA SER A 400 9.12 16.47 13.73
C SER A 400 7.94 15.57 13.37
N VAL A 401 7.41 14.88 14.37
CA VAL A 401 6.06 14.33 14.28
C VAL A 401 5.04 15.46 14.01
N PRO A 402 3.94 15.20 13.29
CA PRO A 402 3.01 16.25 12.89
C PRO A 402 2.35 16.99 14.05
N THR A 403 2.41 18.31 14.00
CA THR A 403 1.55 19.19 14.81
C THR A 403 0.07 18.99 14.46
N GLU A 404 -0.85 19.49 15.30
CA GLU A 404 -2.29 19.43 14.99
C GLU A 404 -2.63 20.20 13.71
N GLU A 405 -2.02 21.37 13.52
CA GLU A 405 -2.19 22.18 12.32
C GLU A 405 -1.74 21.44 11.06
N ALA A 406 -0.54 20.84 11.10
CA ALA A 406 0.01 20.14 9.96
C ALA A 406 -0.79 18.87 9.61
N ALA A 407 -1.15 18.07 10.62
CA ALA A 407 -1.99 16.89 10.43
C ALA A 407 -3.38 17.25 9.88
N LEU A 408 -3.97 18.35 10.36
CA LEU A 408 -5.25 18.85 9.85
C LEU A 408 -5.11 19.30 8.39
N LEU A 409 -4.05 20.03 8.04
CA LEU A 409 -3.81 20.46 6.66
C LEU A 409 -3.67 19.26 5.73
N SER A 410 -2.96 18.20 6.14
CA SER A 410 -2.88 16.98 5.35
C SER A 410 -4.20 16.24 5.19
N LEU A 411 -5.07 16.25 6.21
CA LEU A 411 -6.44 15.76 6.06
C LEU A 411 -7.24 16.64 5.07
N ARG A 412 -7.08 17.96 5.12
CA ARG A 412 -7.73 18.89 4.19
C ARG A 412 -7.27 18.66 2.74
N THR A 413 -6.00 18.34 2.51
CA THR A 413 -5.51 17.94 1.18
C THR A 413 -6.33 16.78 0.60
N GLN A 414 -6.61 15.75 1.40
CA GLN A 414 -7.44 14.62 0.96
C GLN A 414 -8.89 15.05 0.68
N GLN A 415 -9.46 15.90 1.53
CA GLN A 415 -10.84 16.37 1.39
C GLN A 415 -11.03 17.28 0.18
N ILE A 416 -10.08 18.17 -0.12
CA ILE A 416 -10.09 19.01 -1.32
C ILE A 416 -10.02 18.13 -2.57
N ILE A 417 -9.11 17.15 -2.59
CA ILE A 417 -9.02 16.18 -3.68
C ILE A 417 -10.38 15.50 -3.90
N GLN A 418 -11.02 15.04 -2.82
CA GLN A 418 -12.30 14.33 -2.89
C GLN A 418 -13.48 15.22 -3.29
N ALA A 419 -13.60 16.42 -2.72
CA ALA A 419 -14.82 17.23 -2.79
C ALA A 419 -14.76 18.37 -3.83
N GLU A 420 -13.57 18.86 -4.17
CA GLU A 420 -13.42 20.09 -4.98
C GLU A 420 -12.80 19.86 -6.36
N THR A 421 -12.00 18.81 -6.54
CA THR A 421 -11.25 18.61 -7.80
C THR A 421 -12.04 17.89 -8.90
N GLY A 422 -13.11 17.18 -8.54
CA GLY A 422 -13.98 16.46 -9.49
C GLY A 422 -13.36 15.23 -10.18
N ILE A 423 -12.24 14.72 -9.66
CA ILE A 423 -11.49 13.57 -10.20
C ILE A 423 -12.12 12.21 -9.90
#